data_AF-A0A9P4HCG3-F1
#
_entry.id   AF-A0A9P4HCG3-F1
#
_cell.length_a   1.000
_cell.length_b   1.000
_cell.length_c   1.000
_cell.angle_alpha   90.00
_cell.angle_beta   90.00
_cell.angle_gamma   90.00
#
_symmetry.space_group_name_H-M   'P 1'
#
loop_
_entity.id
_entity.type
_entity.pdbx_description
1 polymer ?
#
loop_
_entity_poly.entity_id
_entity_poly.type
_entity_poly.pdbx_seq_one_letter_code
_entity_poly.pdbx_strand_id
1 'polypeptide(L)'
;MDQANELQSFIRRPGPTGIYSHFSGLFFAVALLFDAVQLLNQTLRQREMTMQGVWARVLVVSTWLHWVVVTVSGLVCAISYGCTPKPDGTGIQVLIFLNGALALSHLALKNSQRIKEHNADTECQVVKRPSGRKRCLVATGRYFDRLIKFIRLVVSILFIVGAINLARQYHFKKIRTTVQTTLPSGNTLSVNYHCITTPSSSIVSLPTFWFESTPAHGITDFLGVQTALAETHHRNACSYDPPNFGWSSRWPSSESLKYTSVLQSLLTALGRQEESKIRVGWGGGAENVLVTAQNHPSTVKGVVLLDASPVGIEWTDQQRARNLTMEQTTTLGKLDMQGRVTLTQIILALGIPWSLLPIFVPANDTGYFDKSHDPVHHGQSLKDDM
;
A
#
# COMPACT_ATOMS: atom_id res chain seq x y z
N MET A 1 -18.28 13.38 26.66
CA MET A 1 -18.36 14.25 25.48
C MET A 1 -17.02 14.35 24.73
N ASP A 2 -16.00 13.55 25.07
CA ASP A 2 -14.64 13.72 24.49
C ASP A 2 -14.11 12.56 23.63
N GLN A 3 -14.77 11.40 23.54
CA GLN A 3 -14.31 10.29 22.69
C GLN A 3 -14.68 10.43 21.20
N ALA A 4 -15.78 11.13 20.89
CA ALA A 4 -16.15 11.42 19.50
C ALA A 4 -15.16 12.41 18.83
N ASN A 5 -14.52 13.26 19.63
CA ASN A 5 -13.52 14.24 19.15
C ASN A 5 -12.16 13.58 18.85
N GLU A 6 -11.74 12.57 19.62
CA GLU A 6 -10.49 11.84 19.35
C GLU A 6 -10.54 11.04 18.06
N LEU A 7 -11.65 10.34 17.79
CA LEU A 7 -11.82 9.57 16.55
C LEU A 7 -11.85 10.49 15.31
N GLN A 8 -12.44 11.69 15.45
CA GLN A 8 -12.42 12.71 14.39
C GLN A 8 -11.01 13.27 14.13
N SER A 9 -10.11 13.29 15.12
CA SER A 9 -8.73 13.79 14.94
C SER A 9 -7.88 12.91 14.02
N PHE A 10 -8.15 11.59 13.99
CA PHE A 10 -7.46 10.63 13.12
C PHE A 10 -7.96 10.70 11.68
N ILE A 11 -9.26 10.92 11.46
CA ILE A 11 -9.88 11.08 10.14
C ILE A 11 -9.47 12.42 9.49
N ARG A 12 -9.08 13.42 10.29
CA ARG A 12 -8.66 14.76 9.85
C ARG A 12 -7.13 14.92 9.67
N ARG A 13 -6.37 13.87 9.36
CA ARG A 13 -4.98 14.05 8.92
C ARG A 13 -4.91 14.00 7.39
N PRO A 14 -4.24 14.97 6.74
CA PRO A 14 -4.09 14.95 5.29
C PRO A 14 -3.30 13.69 4.92
N GLY A 15 -3.81 12.93 3.95
CA GLY A 15 -2.94 12.06 3.17
C GLY A 15 -1.85 12.94 2.55
N PRO A 16 -0.56 12.61 2.74
CA PRO A 16 0.52 13.51 2.34
C PRO A 16 0.57 13.63 0.81
N THR A 17 0.53 14.88 0.31
CA THR A 17 0.52 15.24 -1.13
C THR A 17 1.84 14.89 -1.84
N GLY A 18 2.88 14.59 -1.08
CA GLY A 18 3.95 13.69 -1.48
C GLY A 18 4.11 12.67 -0.38
N ILE A 19 3.93 11.37 -0.66
CA ILE A 19 4.21 10.31 0.31
C ILE A 19 5.73 10.18 0.46
N TYR A 20 6.36 11.19 1.06
CA TYR A 20 7.67 11.05 1.67
C TYR A 20 7.45 10.19 2.90
N SER A 21 7.71 8.90 2.79
CA SER A 21 7.78 8.05 3.96
C SER A 21 9.09 8.35 4.66
N HIS A 22 9.10 9.38 5.51
CA HIS A 22 10.24 9.72 6.36
C HIS A 22 10.74 8.50 7.16
N PHE A 23 9.84 7.55 7.42
CA PHE A 23 10.18 6.30 8.06
C PHE A 23 10.89 5.30 7.16
N SER A 24 10.61 5.26 5.85
CA SER A 24 11.43 4.46 4.92
C SER A 24 12.86 4.99 4.95
N GLY A 25 13.02 6.33 4.95
CA GLY A 25 14.30 6.99 5.15
C GLY A 25 15.02 6.56 6.43
N LEU A 26 14.32 6.62 7.57
CA LEU A 26 14.86 6.20 8.87
C LEU A 26 15.24 4.72 8.90
N PHE A 27 14.37 3.84 8.40
CA PHE A 27 14.63 2.40 8.33
C PHE A 27 15.89 2.12 7.53
N PHE A 28 16.02 2.73 6.35
CA PHE A 28 17.19 2.51 5.52
C PHE A 28 18.45 3.14 6.09
N ALA A 29 18.35 4.28 6.79
CA ALA A 29 19.47 4.84 7.54
C ALA A 29 19.94 3.87 8.64
N VAL A 30 19.01 3.23 9.36
CA VAL A 30 19.32 2.18 10.35
C VAL A 30 19.94 0.96 9.66
N ALA A 31 19.44 0.56 8.49
CA ALA A 31 20.00 -0.55 7.72
C ALA A 31 21.43 -0.27 7.22
N LEU A 32 21.69 0.95 6.76
CA LEU A 32 23.02 1.43 6.34
C LEU A 32 23.97 1.53 7.53
N LEU A 33 23.51 2.05 8.67
CA LEU A 33 24.29 2.08 9.91
C LEU A 33 24.66 0.66 10.34
N PHE A 34 23.70 -0.26 10.30
CA PHE A 34 23.93 -1.65 10.65
C PHE A 34 24.95 -2.32 9.71
N ASP A 35 24.84 -2.09 8.40
CA ASP A 35 25.85 -2.55 7.44
C ASP A 35 27.23 -1.99 7.73
N ALA A 36 27.31 -0.68 7.99
CA ALA A 36 28.57 -0.02 8.30
C ALA A 36 29.20 -0.61 9.57
N VAL A 37 28.41 -0.88 10.60
CA VAL A 37 28.85 -1.54 11.83
C VAL A 37 29.28 -2.99 11.56
N GLN A 38 28.56 -3.74 10.71
CA GLN A 38 28.96 -5.10 10.35
C GLN A 38 30.26 -5.12 9.54
N LEU A 39 30.42 -4.20 8.59
CA LEU A 39 31.64 -4.04 7.81
C LEU A 39 32.81 -3.68 8.72
N LEU A 40 32.61 -2.73 9.65
CA LEU A 40 33.60 -2.35 10.66
C LEU A 40 33.95 -3.53 11.58
N ASN A 41 32.98 -4.32 12.01
CA ASN A 41 33.25 -5.51 12.82
C ASN A 41 34.04 -6.56 12.03
N GLN A 42 33.78 -6.72 10.73
CA GLN A 42 34.51 -7.62 9.85
C GLN A 42 35.96 -7.19 9.60
N THR A 43 36.22 -5.87 9.53
CA THR A 43 37.58 -5.31 9.44
C THR A 43 38.32 -5.43 10.78
N LEU A 44 37.67 -5.14 11.91
CA LEU A 44 38.30 -5.20 13.23
C LEU A 44 38.56 -6.62 13.74
N ARG A 45 37.66 -7.59 13.53
CA ARG A 45 37.82 -8.99 13.98
C ARG A 45 38.79 -9.83 13.14
N GLN A 46 39.47 -9.21 12.18
CA GLN A 46 40.36 -9.85 11.21
C GLN A 46 41.52 -10.63 11.84
N ARG A 47 41.89 -10.32 13.09
CA ARG A 47 43.05 -10.88 13.78
C ARG A 47 42.82 -12.20 14.53
N GLU A 48 41.57 -12.65 14.75
CA GLU A 48 41.30 -13.77 15.68
C GLU A 48 40.78 -15.07 15.04
N MET A 49 40.53 -15.11 13.73
CA MET A 49 39.94 -16.31 13.08
C MET A 49 40.99 -17.23 12.44
N THR A 50 41.83 -17.87 13.26
CA THR A 50 42.56 -19.09 12.91
C THR A 50 41.74 -20.36 13.23
N MET A 51 40.42 -20.29 13.10
CA MET A 51 39.59 -21.50 13.21
C MET A 51 39.59 -22.25 11.88
N GLN A 52 40.52 -23.20 11.74
CA GLN A 52 40.44 -24.24 10.72
C GLN A 52 39.27 -25.17 11.05
N GLY A 53 38.20 -25.13 10.24
CA GLY A 53 37.03 -26.00 10.41
C GLY A 53 35.89 -25.69 9.45
N VAL A 54 35.00 -26.67 9.25
CA VAL A 54 33.82 -26.58 8.36
C VAL A 54 32.95 -25.36 8.72
N TRP A 55 32.77 -25.08 10.01
CA TRP A 55 31.98 -23.94 10.50
C TRP A 55 32.53 -22.57 10.10
N ALA A 56 33.85 -22.42 9.99
CA ALA A 56 34.45 -21.17 9.52
C ALA A 56 34.13 -20.93 8.05
N ARG A 57 34.18 -21.97 7.21
CA ARG A 57 33.77 -21.89 5.81
C ARG A 57 32.30 -21.52 5.68
N VAL A 58 31.42 -22.16 6.45
CA VAL A 58 29.98 -21.83 6.48
C VAL A 58 29.74 -20.37 6.87
N LEU A 59 30.47 -19.83 7.86
CA LEU A 59 30.34 -18.43 8.27
C LEU A 59 30.82 -17.44 7.19
N VAL A 60 31.92 -17.77 6.49
CA VAL A 60 32.41 -16.96 5.37
C VAL A 60 31.40 -16.96 4.24
N VAL A 61 30.90 -18.14 3.83
CA VAL A 61 29.89 -18.27 2.77
C VAL A 61 28.60 -17.53 3.15
N SER A 62 28.13 -17.68 4.40
CA SER A 62 26.94 -16.97 4.88
C SER A 62 27.11 -15.45 4.86
N THR A 63 28.31 -14.95 5.17
CA THR A 63 28.61 -13.51 5.12
C THR A 63 28.67 -13.01 3.69
N TRP A 64 29.27 -13.76 2.77
CA TRP A 64 29.24 -13.48 1.34
C TRP A 64 27.81 -13.42 0.81
N LEU A 65 27.01 -14.46 1.09
CA LEU A 65 25.62 -14.54 0.67
C LEU A 65 24.80 -13.36 1.19
N HIS A 66 25.00 -12.96 2.45
CA HIS A 66 24.35 -11.80 3.03
C HIS A 66 24.63 -10.53 2.22
N TRP A 67 25.89 -10.23 1.93
CA TRP A 67 26.25 -9.03 1.18
C TRP A 67 25.81 -9.08 -0.29
N VAL A 68 25.81 -10.26 -0.91
CA VAL A 68 25.22 -10.47 -2.25
C VAL A 68 23.74 -10.09 -2.23
N VAL A 69 22.98 -10.61 -1.26
CA VAL A 69 21.55 -10.28 -1.12
C VAL A 69 21.34 -8.79 -0.89
N VAL A 70 22.11 -8.16 0.00
CA VAL A 70 21.98 -6.71 0.27
C VAL A 70 22.25 -5.90 -1.00
N THR A 71 23.28 -6.25 -1.76
CA THR A 71 23.66 -5.58 -3.01
C THR A 71 22.57 -5.73 -4.07
N VAL A 72 22.14 -6.96 -4.34
CA VAL A 72 21.11 -7.25 -5.35
C VAL A 72 19.77 -6.63 -4.96
N SER A 73 19.37 -6.73 -3.69
CA SER A 73 18.15 -6.11 -3.18
C SER A 73 18.18 -4.58 -3.35
N GLY A 74 19.31 -3.95 -2.99
CA GLY A 74 19.49 -2.51 -3.17
C GLY A 74 19.34 -2.07 -4.62
N LEU A 75 19.94 -2.83 -5.56
CA LEU A 75 19.85 -2.53 -6.99
C LEU A 75 18.42 -2.67 -7.52
N VAL A 76 17.74 -3.79 -7.22
CA VAL A 76 16.37 -4.05 -7.66
C VAL A 76 15.43 -2.97 -7.12
N CYS A 77 15.51 -2.67 -5.81
CA CYS A 77 14.70 -1.63 -5.21
C CYS A 77 15.00 -0.25 -5.78
N ALA A 78 16.26 0.08 -6.07
CA ALA A 78 16.63 1.36 -6.69
C ALA A 78 16.00 1.52 -8.07
N ILE A 79 16.04 0.48 -8.91
CA ILE A 79 15.38 0.49 -10.22
C ILE A 79 13.87 0.62 -10.06
N SER A 80 13.25 -0.20 -9.19
CA SER A 80 11.80 -0.17 -8.98
C SER A 80 11.32 1.18 -8.46
N TYR A 81 11.97 1.77 -7.46
CA TYR A 81 11.62 3.10 -6.96
C TYR A 81 11.95 4.21 -7.96
N GLY A 82 12.95 4.03 -8.83
CA GLY A 82 13.28 4.94 -9.93
C GLY A 82 12.14 5.11 -10.93
N CYS A 83 11.27 4.10 -11.05
CA CYS A 83 10.05 4.16 -11.84
C CYS A 83 8.86 4.78 -11.09
N THR A 84 9.05 5.26 -9.86
CA THR A 84 8.01 5.88 -9.02
C THR A 84 8.38 7.33 -8.68
N PRO A 85 7.43 8.19 -8.27
CA PRO A 85 7.73 9.55 -7.82
C PRO A 85 8.34 9.58 -6.40
N LYS A 86 9.23 8.64 -6.06
CA LYS A 86 9.93 8.52 -4.78
C LYS A 86 11.45 8.58 -4.96
N PRO A 87 12.00 9.76 -5.35
CA PRO A 87 13.43 9.91 -5.61
C PRO A 87 14.30 9.66 -4.36
N ASP A 88 13.74 9.88 -3.18
CA ASP A 88 14.32 9.54 -1.88
C ASP A 88 14.52 8.02 -1.72
N GLY A 89 13.51 7.23 -2.05
CA GLY A 89 13.58 5.77 -2.06
C GLY A 89 14.68 5.26 -3.00
N THR A 90 14.76 5.82 -4.20
CA THR A 90 15.82 5.51 -5.18
C THR A 90 17.21 5.83 -4.64
N GLY A 91 17.43 7.06 -4.18
CA GLY A 91 18.75 7.51 -3.72
C GLY A 91 19.26 6.66 -2.56
N ILE A 92 18.39 6.30 -1.63
CA ILE A 92 18.74 5.46 -0.49
C ILE A 92 19.07 4.03 -0.90
N GLN A 93 18.31 3.44 -1.82
CA GLN A 93 18.57 2.08 -2.30
C GLN A 93 19.86 2.00 -3.11
N VAL A 94 20.21 3.07 -3.84
CA VAL A 94 21.54 3.22 -4.45
C VAL A 94 22.64 3.22 -3.38
N LEU A 95 22.46 3.90 -2.25
CA LEU A 95 23.43 3.86 -1.15
C LEU A 95 23.57 2.45 -0.56
N ILE A 96 22.46 1.71 -0.39
CA ILE A 96 22.49 0.32 0.08
C ILE A 96 23.23 -0.58 -0.90
N PHE A 97 22.96 -0.42 -2.21
CA PHE A 97 23.67 -1.12 -3.27
C PHE A 97 25.18 -0.83 -3.22
N LEU A 98 25.57 0.44 -3.16
CA LEU A 98 26.99 0.85 -3.12
C LEU A 98 27.69 0.30 -1.88
N ASN A 99 27.03 0.34 -0.71
CA ASN A 99 27.58 -0.19 0.53
C ASN A 99 27.78 -1.72 0.45
N GLY A 100 26.80 -2.44 -0.09
CA GLY A 100 26.91 -3.88 -0.35
C GLY A 100 28.04 -4.20 -1.33
N ALA A 101 28.17 -3.44 -2.42
CA ALA A 101 29.21 -3.62 -3.43
C ALA A 101 30.62 -3.35 -2.85
N LEU A 102 30.77 -2.32 -2.01
CA LEU A 102 32.01 -2.04 -1.30
C LEU A 102 32.38 -3.16 -0.33
N ALA A 103 31.41 -3.69 0.43
CA ALA A 103 31.62 -4.81 1.33
C ALA A 103 32.03 -6.09 0.59
N LEU A 104 31.38 -6.42 -0.52
CA LEU A 104 31.74 -7.55 -1.39
C LEU A 104 33.16 -7.39 -1.96
N SER A 105 33.49 -6.20 -2.47
CA SER A 105 34.82 -5.89 -3.02
C SER A 105 35.91 -6.06 -1.96
N HIS A 106 35.67 -5.55 -0.75
CA HIS A 106 36.58 -5.72 0.38
C HIS A 106 36.76 -7.19 0.77
N LEU A 107 35.67 -7.97 0.81
CA LEU A 107 35.74 -9.41 1.07
C LEU A 107 36.51 -10.18 -0.01
N ALA A 108 36.34 -9.81 -1.29
CA ALA A 108 37.07 -10.40 -2.42
C ALA A 108 38.58 -10.12 -2.33
N LEU A 109 38.96 -8.85 -2.14
CA LEU A 109 40.36 -8.44 -2.01
C LEU A 109 41.04 -9.14 -0.82
N LYS A 110 40.35 -9.21 0.31
CA LYS A 110 40.84 -9.89 1.52
C LYS A 110 40.98 -11.40 1.32
N ASN A 111 40.05 -12.04 0.61
CA ASN A 111 40.17 -13.47 0.30
C ASN A 111 41.37 -13.74 -0.63
N SER A 112 41.60 -12.85 -1.61
CA SER A 112 42.77 -12.90 -2.49
C SER A 112 44.08 -12.73 -1.71
N GLN A 113 44.16 -11.79 -0.77
CA GLN A 113 45.32 -11.61 0.10
C GLN A 113 45.59 -12.85 0.96
N ARG A 114 44.56 -13.44 1.58
CA ARG A 114 44.72 -14.67 2.38
C ARG A 114 45.24 -15.85 1.58
N ILE A 115 44.81 -16.01 0.32
CA ILE A 115 45.33 -17.06 -0.56
C ILE A 115 46.83 -16.84 -0.81
N LYS A 116 47.27 -15.59 -0.97
CA LYS A 116 48.69 -15.25 -1.13
C LYS A 116 49.50 -15.49 0.16
N GLU A 117 48.99 -15.07 1.31
CA GLU A 117 49.64 -15.26 2.62
C GLU A 117 49.71 -16.73 3.02
N HIS A 118 48.65 -17.51 2.79
CA HIS A 118 48.67 -18.96 3.08
C HIS A 118 49.70 -19.70 2.22
N ASN A 119 49.99 -19.22 1.02
CA ASN A 119 51.06 -19.78 0.19
C ASN A 119 52.47 -19.36 0.68
N ALA A 120 52.57 -18.27 1.45
CA ALA A 120 53.84 -17.76 1.99
C ALA A 120 54.17 -18.32 3.39
N ASP A 121 53.18 -18.44 4.27
CA ASP A 121 53.37 -18.74 5.71
C ASP A 121 53.15 -20.23 6.05
N THR A 122 53.68 -21.15 5.24
CA THR A 122 53.78 -22.57 5.65
C THR A 122 54.92 -22.77 6.67
N GLU A 123 55.01 -21.89 7.67
CA GLU A 123 55.92 -21.98 8.81
C GLU A 123 55.17 -21.84 10.13
N CYS A 124 55.55 -22.72 11.06
CA CYS A 124 54.77 -23.21 12.18
C CYS A 124 54.50 -22.15 13.27
N GLN A 125 53.25 -21.67 13.40
CA GLN A 125 52.83 -20.87 14.56
C GLN A 125 51.90 -21.63 15.52
N VAL A 126 52.32 -21.68 16.78
CA VAL A 126 51.59 -22.26 17.92
C VAL A 126 50.58 -21.24 18.47
N VAL A 127 49.30 -21.43 18.19
CA VAL A 127 48.22 -20.51 18.62
C VAL A 127 47.73 -20.84 20.05
N LYS A 128 47.78 -19.85 20.96
CA LYS A 128 47.24 -19.97 22.33
C LYS A 128 45.70 -20.02 22.33
N ARG A 129 45.11 -20.98 23.04
CA ARG A 129 43.65 -21.18 23.12
C ARG A 129 42.96 -20.11 23.99
N PRO A 130 41.83 -19.51 23.56
CA PRO A 130 41.07 -18.56 24.37
C PRO A 130 40.27 -19.24 25.50
N SER A 131 40.05 -18.50 26.60
CA SER A 131 39.35 -18.93 27.81
C SER A 131 37.84 -19.20 27.60
N GLY A 132 37.24 -20.08 28.42
CA GLY A 132 35.87 -20.58 28.24
C GLY A 132 34.77 -19.51 28.21
N ARG A 133 34.85 -18.48 29.07
CA ARG A 133 33.87 -17.36 29.10
C ARG A 133 33.86 -16.55 27.81
N LYS A 134 35.04 -16.35 27.20
CA LYS A 134 35.18 -15.68 25.90
C LYS A 134 34.54 -16.51 24.78
N ARG A 135 34.64 -17.85 24.84
CA ARG A 135 34.00 -18.74 23.86
C ARG A 135 32.48 -18.64 23.88
N CYS A 136 31.87 -18.60 25.06
CA CYS A 136 30.42 -18.45 25.19
C CYS A 136 29.93 -17.11 24.62
N LEU A 137 30.55 -15.98 25.00
CA LEU A 137 30.19 -14.67 24.48
C LEU A 137 30.35 -14.57 22.95
N VAL A 138 31.42 -15.16 22.41
CA VAL A 138 31.63 -15.23 20.96
C VAL A 138 30.57 -16.09 20.28
N ALA A 139 30.18 -17.21 20.88
CA ALA A 139 29.12 -18.07 20.34
C ALA A 139 27.76 -17.36 20.32
N THR A 140 27.36 -16.74 21.44
CA THR A 140 26.11 -15.97 21.53
C THR A 140 26.09 -14.81 20.53
N GLY A 141 27.20 -14.07 20.43
CA GLY A 141 27.33 -12.99 19.43
C GLY A 141 27.21 -13.49 17.98
N ARG A 142 27.66 -14.71 17.67
CA ARG A 142 27.50 -15.32 16.33
C ARG A 142 26.05 -15.68 16.04
N TYR A 143 25.32 -16.25 17.01
CA TYR A 143 23.91 -16.57 16.82
C TYR A 143 23.07 -15.31 16.65
N PHE A 144 23.35 -14.27 17.44
CA PHE A 144 22.68 -12.98 17.33
C PHE A 144 22.94 -12.32 15.96
N ASP A 145 24.19 -12.32 15.48
CA ASP A 145 24.54 -11.82 14.14
C ASP A 145 23.78 -12.58 13.02
N ARG A 146 23.68 -13.91 13.13
CA ARG A 146 22.90 -14.73 12.18
C ARG A 146 21.42 -14.39 12.22
N LEU A 147 20.83 -14.24 13.41
CA LEU A 147 19.44 -13.88 13.57
C LEU A 147 19.15 -12.53 12.93
N ILE A 148 19.99 -11.51 13.16
CA ILE A 148 19.80 -10.20 12.56
C ILE A 148 19.96 -10.26 11.03
N LYS A 149 20.96 -10.99 10.51
CA LYS A 149 21.11 -11.19 9.05
C LYS A 149 19.88 -11.86 8.43
N PHE A 150 19.29 -12.83 9.13
CA PHE A 150 18.05 -13.48 8.70
C PHE A 150 16.86 -12.53 8.72
N ILE A 151 16.65 -11.78 9.82
CA ILE A 151 15.60 -10.76 9.91
C ILE A 151 15.75 -9.75 8.77
N ARG A 152 16.97 -9.28 8.51
CA ARG A 152 17.26 -8.35 7.43
C ARG A 152 16.99 -8.93 6.04
N LEU A 153 17.31 -10.20 5.80
CA LEU A 153 16.96 -10.90 4.57
C LEU A 153 15.43 -10.90 4.35
N VAL A 154 14.66 -11.32 5.36
CA VAL A 154 13.19 -11.34 5.29
C VAL A 154 12.66 -9.95 4.98
N VAL A 155 13.14 -8.94 5.72
CA VAL A 155 12.71 -7.55 5.53
C VAL A 155 13.07 -7.05 4.12
N SER A 156 14.26 -7.37 3.60
CA SER A 156 14.67 -6.98 2.23
C SER A 156 13.76 -7.59 1.16
N ILE A 157 13.38 -8.86 1.32
CA ILE A 157 12.41 -9.51 0.42
C ILE A 157 11.06 -8.78 0.46
N LEU A 158 10.56 -8.45 1.66
CA LEU A 158 9.31 -7.70 1.81
C LEU A 158 9.40 -6.33 1.12
N PHE A 159 10.53 -5.63 1.23
CA PHE A 159 10.76 -4.35 0.53
C PHE A 159 10.78 -4.51 -0.99
N ILE A 160 11.44 -5.54 -1.53
CA ILE A 160 11.44 -5.83 -2.97
C ILE A 160 10.01 -6.04 -3.46
N VAL A 161 9.24 -6.90 -2.79
CA VAL A 161 7.85 -7.19 -3.15
C VAL A 161 7.00 -5.92 -3.08
N GLY A 162 7.14 -5.14 -2.00
CA GLY A 162 6.46 -3.87 -1.84
C GLY A 162 6.80 -2.86 -2.94
N ALA A 163 8.08 -2.71 -3.30
CA ALA A 163 8.55 -1.78 -4.32
C ALA A 163 8.04 -2.17 -5.73
N ILE A 164 8.09 -3.45 -6.09
CA ILE A 164 7.58 -3.96 -7.37
C ILE A 164 6.07 -3.72 -7.48
N ASN A 165 5.32 -4.10 -6.45
CA ASN A 165 3.86 -3.91 -6.45
C ASN A 165 3.49 -2.42 -6.51
N LEU A 166 4.22 -1.57 -5.78
CA LEU A 166 4.00 -0.13 -5.81
C LEU A 166 4.27 0.45 -7.21
N ALA A 167 5.36 0.04 -7.87
CA ALA A 167 5.68 0.48 -9.23
C ALA A 167 4.56 0.11 -10.22
N ARG A 168 3.98 -1.10 -10.09
CA ARG A 168 2.83 -1.54 -10.90
C ARG A 168 1.56 -0.70 -10.67
N GLN A 169 1.35 -0.17 -9.47
CA GLN A 169 0.15 0.59 -9.12
C GLN A 169 0.16 2.04 -9.65
N TYR A 170 1.33 2.65 -9.87
CA TYR A 170 1.46 4.07 -10.23
C TYR A 170 1.15 4.42 -11.69
N HIS A 171 0.75 3.46 -12.53
CA HIS A 171 0.45 3.72 -13.94
C HIS A 171 -0.97 4.22 -14.24
N PHE A 172 -1.81 4.46 -13.23
CA PHE A 172 -3.08 5.15 -13.48
C PHE A 172 -2.87 6.64 -13.70
N LYS A 173 -2.91 7.05 -14.96
CA LYS A 173 -2.87 8.46 -15.35
C LYS A 173 -4.13 9.17 -14.85
N LYS A 174 -3.94 10.35 -14.25
CA LYS A 174 -5.07 11.20 -13.83
C LYS A 174 -5.94 11.53 -15.04
N ILE A 175 -7.18 11.08 -15.00
CA ILE A 175 -8.23 11.53 -15.92
C ILE A 175 -8.52 13.01 -15.60
N ARG A 176 -8.34 13.92 -16.57
CA ARG A 176 -8.43 15.38 -16.35
C ARG A 176 -9.89 15.87 -16.32
N THR A 177 -10.62 15.46 -15.29
CA THR A 177 -12.07 15.70 -15.15
C THR A 177 -12.40 16.11 -13.72
N THR A 178 -11.67 17.10 -13.21
CA THR A 178 -11.91 17.66 -11.87
C THR A 178 -12.80 18.90 -11.95
N VAL A 179 -13.84 18.97 -11.13
CA VAL A 179 -14.80 20.09 -11.07
C VAL A 179 -14.90 20.65 -9.67
N GLN A 180 -14.96 21.98 -9.57
CA GLN A 180 -15.22 22.66 -8.31
C GLN A 180 -16.70 22.50 -7.94
N THR A 181 -16.94 21.92 -6.77
CA THR A 181 -18.23 21.53 -6.25
C THR A 181 -18.47 22.29 -4.95
N THR A 182 -19.54 23.07 -4.88
CA THR A 182 -19.93 23.78 -3.66
C THR A 182 -20.84 22.90 -2.83
N LEU A 183 -20.41 22.57 -1.61
CA LEU A 183 -21.19 21.81 -0.64
C LEU A 183 -22.37 22.64 -0.10
N PRO A 184 -23.38 21.99 0.52
CA PRO A 184 -24.50 22.71 1.15
C PRO A 184 -24.08 23.71 2.23
N SER A 185 -22.89 23.53 2.81
CA SER A 185 -22.27 24.44 3.78
C SER A 185 -21.74 25.75 3.16
N GLY A 186 -21.61 25.81 1.83
CA GLY A 186 -20.95 26.90 1.10
C GLY A 186 -19.44 26.68 0.87
N ASN A 187 -18.81 25.67 1.50
CA ASN A 187 -17.41 25.36 1.21
C ASN A 187 -17.28 24.67 -0.16
N THR A 188 -16.11 24.81 -0.77
CA THR A 188 -15.83 24.25 -2.10
C THR A 188 -14.90 23.05 -2.01
N LEU A 189 -15.13 22.08 -2.88
CA LEU A 189 -14.32 20.89 -3.07
C LEU A 189 -14.00 20.68 -4.54
N SER A 190 -12.76 20.29 -4.82
CA SER A 190 -12.38 19.82 -6.14
C SER A 190 -12.69 18.34 -6.25
N VAL A 191 -13.74 17.97 -6.97
CA VAL A 191 -14.16 16.57 -7.11
C VAL A 191 -13.75 16.05 -8.48
N ASN A 192 -12.95 14.98 -8.49
CA ASN A 192 -12.59 14.28 -9.70
C ASN A 192 -13.68 13.26 -10.04
N TYR A 193 -14.17 13.27 -11.28
CA TYR A 193 -15.19 12.35 -11.76
C TYR A 193 -14.81 11.77 -13.11
N HIS A 194 -15.41 10.67 -13.55
CA HIS A 194 -15.20 10.14 -14.89
C HIS A 194 -16.52 9.61 -15.44
N CYS A 195 -16.85 10.03 -16.65
CA CYS A 195 -18.02 9.59 -17.37
C CYS A 195 -17.61 9.03 -18.72
N ILE A 196 -18.11 7.85 -19.06
CA ILE A 196 -18.09 7.33 -20.42
C ILE A 196 -19.46 7.61 -21.01
N THR A 197 -19.50 8.45 -22.05
CA THR A 197 -20.72 8.83 -22.74
C THR A 197 -20.79 8.14 -24.09
N THR A 198 -21.87 7.42 -24.33
CA THR A 198 -22.14 6.79 -25.61
C THR A 198 -22.94 7.76 -26.49
N PRO A 199 -22.62 7.87 -27.80
CA PRO A 199 -23.45 8.64 -28.73
C PRO A 199 -24.91 8.19 -28.62
N SER A 200 -25.84 9.15 -28.55
CA SER A 200 -27.27 8.84 -28.48
C SER A 200 -27.74 8.22 -29.79
N SER A 201 -27.58 6.90 -29.94
CA SER A 201 -28.09 6.16 -31.10
C SER A 201 -29.59 5.90 -31.01
N SER A 202 -30.21 6.09 -29.84
CA SER A 202 -31.64 5.94 -29.61
C SER A 202 -32.35 7.29 -29.40
N ILE A 203 -33.61 7.35 -29.82
CA ILE A 203 -34.52 8.50 -29.68
C ILE A 203 -34.90 8.75 -28.20
N VAL A 204 -34.64 7.80 -27.31
CA VAL A 204 -34.98 7.88 -25.88
C VAL A 204 -33.71 7.97 -25.04
N SER A 205 -33.50 9.12 -24.41
CA SER A 205 -32.43 9.32 -23.42
C SER A 205 -32.62 8.35 -22.25
N LEU A 206 -31.84 7.26 -22.22
CA LEU A 206 -31.85 6.30 -21.12
C LEU A 206 -31.19 6.90 -19.87
N PRO A 207 -31.57 6.44 -18.65
CA PRO A 207 -30.93 6.90 -17.42
C PRO A 207 -29.43 6.57 -17.39
N THR A 208 -28.63 7.54 -16.94
CA THR A 208 -27.18 7.39 -16.70
C THR A 208 -26.93 6.57 -15.44
N PHE A 209 -26.01 5.62 -15.48
CA PHE A 209 -25.53 4.93 -14.28
C PHE A 209 -24.54 5.80 -13.52
N TRP A 210 -24.78 6.01 -12.23
CA TRP A 210 -23.87 6.71 -11.32
C TRP A 210 -23.40 5.75 -10.23
N PHE A 211 -22.10 5.47 -10.24
CA PHE A 211 -21.43 4.59 -9.30
C PHE A 211 -20.94 5.37 -8.09
N GLU A 212 -21.27 4.87 -6.90
CA GLU A 212 -20.89 5.38 -5.59
C GLU A 212 -20.28 4.28 -4.75
N SER A 213 -19.20 4.62 -4.05
CA SER A 213 -18.48 3.73 -3.15
C SER A 213 -18.19 4.42 -1.82
N THR A 214 -17.57 3.68 -0.90
CA THR A 214 -17.00 4.26 0.33
C THR A 214 -15.71 5.03 0.04
N PRO A 215 -15.23 5.85 1.00
CA PRO A 215 -13.98 6.62 0.92
C PRO A 215 -12.65 5.84 0.80
N ALA A 216 -12.68 4.59 0.36
CA ALA A 216 -11.49 3.77 0.07
C ALA A 216 -11.46 3.28 -1.39
N HIS A 217 -12.41 3.76 -2.18
CA HIS A 217 -12.69 3.34 -3.54
C HIS A 217 -13.05 4.57 -4.38
N GLY A 218 -12.84 4.51 -5.70
CA GLY A 218 -13.04 5.64 -6.60
C GLY A 218 -13.23 5.21 -8.05
N ILE A 219 -12.89 6.11 -8.98
CA ILE A 219 -13.15 5.93 -10.42
C ILE A 219 -12.52 4.65 -10.96
N THR A 220 -11.30 4.33 -10.51
CA THR A 220 -10.53 3.18 -11.01
C THR A 220 -11.23 1.84 -10.75
N ASP A 221 -12.05 1.75 -9.71
CA ASP A 221 -12.75 0.52 -9.35
C ASP A 221 -13.92 0.23 -10.30
N PHE A 222 -14.45 1.27 -10.95
CA PHE A 222 -15.61 1.17 -11.84
C PHE A 222 -15.25 1.21 -13.32
N LEU A 223 -13.99 1.47 -13.68
CA LEU A 223 -13.61 1.71 -15.08
C LEU A 223 -14.00 0.55 -16.02
N GLY A 224 -13.75 -0.70 -15.62
CA GLY A 224 -14.11 -1.87 -16.44
C GLY A 224 -15.62 -2.01 -16.63
N VAL A 225 -16.43 -1.83 -15.57
CA VAL A 225 -17.90 -1.92 -15.68
C VAL A 225 -18.48 -0.73 -16.44
N GLN A 226 -17.92 0.48 -16.29
CA GLN A 226 -18.31 1.64 -17.09
C GLN A 226 -18.04 1.39 -18.58
N THR A 227 -16.89 0.78 -18.91
CA THR A 227 -16.51 0.47 -20.30
C THR A 227 -17.44 -0.58 -20.88
N ALA A 228 -17.70 -1.68 -20.17
CA ALA A 228 -18.63 -2.72 -20.62
C ALA A 228 -20.06 -2.18 -20.81
N LEU A 229 -20.53 -1.30 -19.91
CA LEU A 229 -21.84 -0.63 -20.07
C LEU A 229 -21.89 0.24 -21.32
N ALA A 230 -20.81 0.95 -21.64
CA ALA A 230 -20.75 1.83 -22.79
C ALA A 230 -20.63 1.06 -24.11
N GLU A 231 -19.66 0.14 -24.20
CA GLU A 231 -19.32 -0.55 -25.45
C GLU A 231 -20.34 -1.65 -25.80
N THR A 232 -20.73 -2.47 -24.82
CA THR A 232 -21.61 -3.63 -25.03
C THR A 232 -23.09 -3.27 -24.91
N HIS A 233 -23.43 -2.34 -24.02
CA HIS A 233 -24.82 -2.02 -23.70
C HIS A 233 -25.27 -0.63 -24.15
N HIS A 234 -24.37 0.18 -24.71
CA HIS A 234 -24.65 1.55 -25.15
C HIS A 234 -25.28 2.41 -24.04
N ARG A 235 -24.74 2.32 -22.82
CA ARG A 235 -25.21 3.06 -21.64
C ARG A 235 -24.17 4.05 -21.15
N ASN A 236 -24.63 5.27 -20.86
CA ASN A 236 -23.83 6.28 -20.15
C ASN A 236 -23.56 5.81 -18.72
N ALA A 237 -22.32 5.94 -18.29
CA ALA A 237 -21.88 5.51 -16.98
C ALA A 237 -20.86 6.49 -16.38
N CYS A 238 -21.10 6.93 -15.15
CA CYS A 238 -20.29 7.90 -14.44
C CYS A 238 -19.90 7.39 -13.04
N SER A 239 -18.71 7.75 -12.59
CA SER A 239 -18.18 7.50 -11.25
C SER A 239 -17.43 8.74 -10.78
N TYR A 240 -17.13 8.82 -9.48
CA TYR A 240 -16.30 9.90 -8.95
C TYR A 240 -15.44 9.44 -7.79
N ASP A 241 -14.35 10.14 -7.57
CA ASP A 241 -13.50 9.92 -6.40
C ASP A 241 -14.14 10.65 -5.21
N PRO A 242 -14.50 9.95 -4.12
CA PRO A 242 -15.01 10.62 -2.93
C PRO A 242 -13.93 11.55 -2.33
N PRO A 243 -14.32 12.59 -1.58
CA PRO A 243 -13.37 13.48 -0.93
C PRO A 243 -12.38 12.71 -0.05
N ASN A 244 -11.12 13.16 -0.03
CA ASN A 244 -9.96 12.46 0.57
C ASN A 244 -9.47 11.21 -0.18
N PHE A 245 -10.05 10.85 -1.33
CA PHE A 245 -9.62 9.68 -2.11
C PHE A 245 -9.32 10.05 -3.57
N GLY A 246 -8.53 9.20 -4.24
CA GLY A 246 -8.18 9.34 -5.65
C GLY A 246 -7.56 10.71 -5.95
N TRP A 247 -8.14 11.41 -6.93
CA TRP A 247 -7.70 12.75 -7.33
C TRP A 247 -8.62 13.88 -6.82
N SER A 248 -9.58 13.57 -5.94
CA SER A 248 -10.44 14.56 -5.30
C SER A 248 -9.73 15.27 -4.15
N SER A 249 -10.15 16.50 -3.88
CA SER A 249 -9.63 17.28 -2.77
C SER A 249 -10.06 16.69 -1.43
N ARG A 250 -9.37 17.15 -0.40
CA ARG A 250 -9.65 16.81 0.98
C ARG A 250 -10.99 17.39 1.43
N TRP A 251 -11.72 16.66 2.29
CA TRP A 251 -12.91 17.17 2.98
C TRP A 251 -12.56 18.37 3.88
N PRO A 252 -13.40 19.43 3.95
CA PRO A 252 -13.09 20.61 4.74
C PRO A 252 -13.06 20.26 6.22
N SER A 253 -11.99 20.64 6.94
CA SER A 253 -11.80 20.26 8.34
C SER A 253 -12.82 20.90 9.28
N SER A 254 -13.55 21.92 8.83
CA SER A 254 -14.62 22.60 9.56
C SER A 254 -15.96 21.86 9.52
N GLU A 255 -16.10 20.80 8.72
CA GLU A 255 -17.39 20.17 8.46
C GLU A 255 -17.54 18.75 9.02
N SER A 256 -18.76 18.42 9.44
CA SER A 256 -19.15 17.03 9.68
C SER A 256 -19.14 16.24 8.38
N LEU A 257 -18.50 15.07 8.39
CA LEU A 257 -18.40 14.18 7.23
C LEU A 257 -19.80 13.68 6.81
N LYS A 258 -20.29 14.13 5.66
CA LYS A 258 -21.59 13.70 5.10
C LYS A 258 -21.43 13.43 3.60
N TYR A 259 -21.04 12.21 3.25
CA TYR A 259 -20.79 11.85 1.85
C TYR A 259 -22.04 11.87 0.97
N THR A 260 -23.22 11.71 1.57
CA THR A 260 -24.53 11.75 0.88
C THR A 260 -24.78 13.03 0.08
N SER A 261 -24.16 14.15 0.45
CA SER A 261 -24.34 15.44 -0.24
C SER A 261 -23.37 15.66 -1.40
N VAL A 262 -22.30 14.87 -1.51
CA VAL A 262 -21.21 15.12 -2.46
C VAL A 262 -21.70 14.96 -3.89
N LEU A 263 -22.31 13.82 -4.22
CA LEU A 263 -22.73 13.56 -5.58
C LEU A 263 -23.81 14.57 -6.04
N GLN A 264 -24.76 14.93 -5.16
CA GLN A 264 -25.75 15.94 -5.55
C GLN A 264 -25.11 17.30 -5.81
N SER A 265 -24.12 17.70 -5.00
CA SER A 265 -23.37 18.94 -5.22
C SER A 265 -22.57 18.87 -6.52
N LEU A 266 -21.94 17.73 -6.83
CA LEU A 266 -21.22 17.50 -8.08
C LEU A 266 -22.16 17.59 -9.28
N LEU A 267 -23.33 16.94 -9.21
CA LEU A 267 -24.34 17.00 -10.26
C LEU A 267 -24.82 18.42 -10.52
N THR A 268 -25.03 19.22 -9.47
CA THR A 268 -25.36 20.64 -9.61
C THR A 268 -24.23 21.41 -10.28
N ALA A 269 -22.97 21.19 -9.89
CA ALA A 269 -21.81 21.83 -10.51
C ALA A 269 -21.63 21.45 -11.99
N LEU A 270 -22.09 20.26 -12.38
CA LEU A 270 -22.12 19.78 -13.76
C LEU A 270 -23.38 20.23 -14.55
N GLY A 271 -24.36 20.86 -13.91
CA GLY A 271 -25.66 21.18 -14.52
C GLY A 271 -26.51 19.94 -14.83
N ARG A 272 -26.33 18.84 -14.09
CA ARG A 272 -26.94 17.51 -14.31
C ARG A 272 -27.86 17.08 -13.15
N GLN A 273 -28.27 17.99 -12.28
CA GLN A 273 -29.11 17.69 -11.12
C GLN A 273 -30.44 17.04 -11.50
N GLU A 274 -31.07 17.48 -12.60
CA GLU A 274 -32.37 16.98 -13.09
C GLU A 274 -32.29 15.74 -13.98
N GLU A 275 -31.09 15.22 -14.25
CA GLU A 275 -30.97 14.07 -15.15
C GLU A 275 -31.63 12.81 -14.57
N SER A 276 -32.23 11.98 -15.42
CA SER A 276 -32.67 10.64 -15.00
C SER A 276 -31.45 9.74 -14.78
N LYS A 277 -31.39 9.08 -13.62
CA LYS A 277 -30.21 8.29 -13.22
C LYS A 277 -30.57 6.97 -12.56
N ILE A 278 -29.71 5.96 -12.76
CA ILE A 278 -29.67 4.73 -11.95
C ILE A 278 -28.50 4.88 -11.00
N ARG A 279 -28.73 4.65 -9.70
CA ARG A 279 -27.70 4.80 -8.67
C ARG A 279 -27.18 3.43 -8.30
N VAL A 280 -25.86 3.26 -8.35
CA VAL A 280 -25.18 2.00 -8.09
C VAL A 280 -24.28 2.19 -6.86
N GLY A 281 -24.59 1.48 -5.78
CA GLY A 281 -23.84 1.60 -4.52
C GLY A 281 -23.05 0.34 -4.26
N TRP A 282 -21.73 0.46 -4.08
CA TRP A 282 -20.85 -0.65 -3.69
C TRP A 282 -20.42 -0.54 -2.23
N GLY A 283 -20.53 -1.64 -1.48
CA GLY A 283 -20.17 -1.67 -0.06
C GLY A 283 -20.96 -0.62 0.73
N GLY A 284 -20.26 0.23 1.49
CA GLY A 284 -20.90 1.34 2.21
C GLY A 284 -21.37 2.50 1.32
N GLY A 285 -21.11 2.50 0.00
CA GLY A 285 -21.75 3.42 -0.94
C GLY A 285 -23.26 3.20 -1.08
N ALA A 286 -23.75 2.02 -0.68
CA ALA A 286 -25.17 1.67 -0.69
C ALA A 286 -26.04 2.63 0.15
N GLU A 287 -25.55 3.07 1.32
CA GLU A 287 -26.27 4.02 2.17
C GLU A 287 -26.50 5.34 1.43
N ASN A 288 -25.46 5.86 0.76
CA ASN A 288 -25.55 7.11 0.00
C ASN A 288 -26.58 7.02 -1.12
N VAL A 289 -26.59 5.89 -1.82
CA VAL A 289 -27.54 5.61 -2.90
C VAL A 289 -28.98 5.54 -2.38
N LEU A 290 -29.21 4.81 -1.28
CA LEU A 290 -30.55 4.65 -0.70
C LEU A 290 -31.11 5.98 -0.19
N VAL A 291 -30.31 6.74 0.57
CA VAL A 291 -30.70 8.07 1.05
C VAL A 291 -30.98 9.01 -0.13
N THR A 292 -30.16 8.96 -1.18
CA THR A 292 -30.39 9.82 -2.35
C THR A 292 -31.65 9.43 -3.12
N ALA A 293 -31.92 8.13 -3.28
CA ALA A 293 -33.12 7.64 -3.93
C ALA A 293 -34.40 8.06 -3.20
N GLN A 294 -34.36 8.05 -1.85
CA GLN A 294 -35.47 8.55 -1.01
C GLN A 294 -35.66 10.06 -1.16
N ASN A 295 -34.58 10.83 -1.21
CA ASN A 295 -34.64 12.29 -1.28
C ASN A 295 -34.93 12.84 -2.69
N HIS A 296 -34.65 12.07 -3.75
CA HIS A 296 -34.80 12.50 -5.15
C HIS A 296 -35.52 11.45 -6.01
N PRO A 297 -36.75 11.02 -5.63
CA PRO A 297 -37.46 9.94 -6.32
C PRO A 297 -37.86 10.30 -7.76
N SER A 298 -37.91 11.59 -8.10
CA SER A 298 -38.23 12.07 -9.45
C SER A 298 -37.11 11.80 -10.46
N THR A 299 -35.84 11.86 -10.03
CA THR A 299 -34.67 11.71 -10.90
C THR A 299 -34.02 10.34 -10.81
N VAL A 300 -34.10 9.65 -9.66
CA VAL A 300 -33.57 8.29 -9.49
C VAL A 300 -34.57 7.26 -10.00
N LYS A 301 -34.26 6.62 -11.13
CA LYS A 301 -35.11 5.62 -11.81
C LYS A 301 -34.87 4.18 -11.35
N GLY A 302 -33.76 3.95 -10.66
CA GLY A 302 -33.41 2.62 -10.16
C GLY A 302 -32.23 2.68 -9.19
N VAL A 303 -32.15 1.64 -8.35
CA VAL A 303 -31.07 1.42 -7.39
C VAL A 303 -30.48 0.04 -7.63
N VAL A 304 -29.15 -0.03 -7.68
CA VAL A 304 -28.39 -1.28 -7.74
C VAL A 304 -27.45 -1.31 -6.53
N LEU A 305 -27.49 -2.40 -5.77
CA LEU A 305 -26.68 -2.59 -4.58
C LEU A 305 -25.69 -3.72 -4.85
N LEU A 306 -24.40 -3.40 -4.85
CA LEU A 306 -23.31 -4.35 -5.07
C LEU A 306 -22.63 -4.60 -3.73
N ASP A 307 -22.61 -5.86 -3.28
CA ASP A 307 -21.97 -6.26 -2.01
C ASP A 307 -22.29 -5.28 -0.85
N ALA A 308 -23.55 -4.86 -0.80
CA ALA A 308 -23.98 -3.79 0.07
C ALA A 308 -24.19 -4.34 1.48
N SER A 309 -23.45 -3.78 2.43
CA SER A 309 -23.67 -4.01 3.86
C SER A 309 -24.02 -2.68 4.50
N PRO A 310 -25.31 -2.31 4.59
CA PRO A 310 -25.73 -1.11 5.29
C PRO A 310 -25.11 -1.06 6.70
N VAL A 311 -24.77 0.14 7.16
CA VAL A 311 -24.13 0.31 8.47
C VAL A 311 -24.94 -0.40 9.55
N GLY A 312 -24.27 -1.30 10.29
CA GLY A 312 -24.86 -2.04 11.40
C GLY A 312 -25.61 -3.32 11.02
N ILE A 313 -25.84 -3.61 9.73
CA ILE A 313 -26.54 -4.85 9.33
C ILE A 313 -25.79 -6.09 9.80
N GLU A 314 -24.46 -6.07 9.75
CA GLU A 314 -23.60 -7.17 10.18
C GLU A 314 -23.79 -7.50 11.68
N TRP A 315 -24.01 -6.49 12.51
CA TRP A 315 -24.29 -6.70 13.94
C TRP A 315 -25.75 -7.07 14.18
N THR A 316 -26.70 -6.55 13.39
CA THR A 316 -28.10 -7.00 13.41
C THR A 316 -28.24 -8.47 13.01
N ASP A 317 -27.46 -8.94 12.04
CA ASP A 317 -27.41 -10.34 11.64
C ASP A 317 -26.84 -11.21 12.75
N GLN A 318 -25.75 -10.77 13.39
CA GLN A 318 -25.22 -11.48 14.56
C GLN A 318 -26.18 -11.47 15.75
N GLN A 319 -26.92 -10.38 15.95
CA GLN A 319 -27.97 -10.29 16.95
C GLN A 319 -29.03 -11.35 16.71
N ARG A 320 -29.54 -11.45 15.48
CA ARG A 320 -30.56 -12.44 15.08
C ARG A 320 -30.04 -13.87 15.18
N ALA A 321 -28.84 -14.13 14.67
CA ALA A 321 -28.25 -15.47 14.62
C ALA A 321 -27.90 -16.02 16.02
N ARG A 322 -27.53 -15.15 16.96
CA ARG A 322 -27.08 -15.54 18.31
C ARG A 322 -28.07 -15.15 19.41
N ASN A 323 -29.27 -14.67 19.05
CA ASN A 323 -30.28 -14.16 19.99
C ASN A 323 -29.71 -13.17 21.01
N LEU A 324 -28.86 -12.24 20.56
CA LEU A 324 -28.22 -11.26 21.44
C LEU A 324 -29.20 -10.17 21.88
N THR A 325 -29.04 -9.65 23.09
CA THR A 325 -29.71 -8.42 23.50
C THR A 325 -29.15 -7.22 22.75
N MET A 326 -29.88 -6.09 22.76
CA MET A 326 -29.40 -4.84 22.14
C MET A 326 -28.07 -4.37 22.76
N GLU A 327 -27.90 -4.54 24.07
CA GLU A 327 -26.67 -4.18 24.79
C GLU A 327 -25.50 -5.09 24.39
N GLN A 328 -25.73 -6.40 24.29
CA GLN A 328 -24.74 -7.36 23.80
C GLN A 328 -24.33 -7.07 22.36
N THR A 329 -25.29 -6.74 21.50
CA THR A 329 -25.05 -6.38 20.09
C THR A 329 -24.24 -5.10 19.98
N THR A 330 -24.56 -4.09 20.79
CA THR A 330 -23.81 -2.83 20.85
C THR A 330 -22.38 -3.06 21.33
N THR A 331 -22.21 -3.90 22.35
CA THR A 331 -20.88 -4.24 22.89
C THR A 331 -20.05 -5.02 21.87
N LEU A 332 -20.67 -5.98 21.19
CA LEU A 332 -20.04 -6.76 20.12
C LEU A 332 -19.61 -5.87 18.96
N GLY A 333 -20.48 -4.96 18.52
CA GLY A 333 -20.16 -4.01 17.46
C GLY A 333 -19.01 -3.07 17.84
N LYS A 334 -18.97 -2.60 19.10
CA LYS A 334 -17.83 -1.80 19.61
C LYS A 334 -16.52 -2.58 19.58
N LEU A 335 -16.52 -3.83 20.05
CA LEU A 335 -15.33 -4.68 20.08
C LEU A 335 -14.85 -5.03 18.67
N ASP A 336 -15.76 -5.36 17.76
CA ASP A 336 -15.43 -5.67 16.37
C ASP A 336 -14.82 -4.44 15.67
N MET A 337 -15.47 -3.27 15.78
CA MET A 337 -14.93 -2.02 15.23
C MET A 337 -13.57 -1.66 15.81
N GLN A 338 -13.39 -1.81 17.12
CA GLN A 338 -12.10 -1.57 17.77
C GLN A 338 -11.04 -2.55 17.24
N GLY A 339 -11.38 -3.82 17.03
CA GLY A 339 -10.51 -4.82 16.41
C GLY A 339 -10.08 -4.42 14.99
N ARG A 340 -11.04 -4.01 14.14
CA ARG A 340 -10.77 -3.55 12.77
C ARG A 340 -9.91 -2.29 12.74
N VAL A 341 -10.20 -1.32 13.62
CA VAL A 341 -9.39 -0.09 13.76
C VAL A 341 -7.97 -0.44 14.22
N THR A 342 -7.83 -1.30 15.22
CA THR A 342 -6.51 -1.73 15.72
C THR A 342 -5.71 -2.45 14.65
N LEU A 343 -6.33 -3.39 13.92
CA LEU A 343 -5.70 -4.10 12.82
C LEU A 343 -5.28 -3.13 11.70
N THR A 344 -6.16 -2.20 11.32
CA THR A 344 -5.87 -1.17 10.33
C THR A 344 -4.71 -0.29 10.79
N GLN A 345 -4.68 0.12 12.06
CA GLN A 345 -3.59 0.90 12.63
C GLN A 345 -2.26 0.13 12.59
N ILE A 346 -2.26 -1.17 12.89
CA ILE A 346 -1.07 -2.03 12.77
C ILE A 346 -0.63 -2.11 11.30
N ILE A 347 -1.55 -2.36 10.38
CA ILE A 347 -1.27 -2.40 8.94
C ILE A 347 -0.75 -1.06 8.44
N LEU A 348 -1.27 0.07 8.90
CA LEU A 348 -0.79 1.38 8.50
C LEU A 348 0.56 1.70 9.15
N ALA A 349 0.77 1.34 10.42
CA ALA A 349 2.02 1.55 11.15
C ALA A 349 3.17 0.68 10.65
N LEU A 350 2.88 -0.49 10.07
CA LEU A 350 3.88 -1.36 9.44
C LEU A 350 3.94 -1.12 7.93
N GLY A 351 2.79 -0.99 7.26
CA GLY A 351 2.66 -0.88 5.81
C GLY A 351 3.16 0.44 5.25
N ILE A 352 2.80 1.60 5.84
CA ILE A 352 3.23 2.90 5.32
C ILE A 352 4.73 3.11 5.55
N PRO A 353 5.26 2.96 6.78
CA PRO A 353 6.66 3.25 7.07
C PRO A 353 7.62 2.37 6.28
N TRP A 354 7.22 1.14 5.99
CA TRP A 354 8.05 0.13 5.34
C TRP A 354 7.68 -0.05 3.86
N SER A 355 6.78 0.78 3.30
CA SER A 355 6.26 0.59 1.94
C SER A 355 5.73 -0.85 1.68
N LEU A 356 5.23 -1.52 2.72
CA LEU A 356 4.66 -2.87 2.66
C LEU A 356 3.13 -2.84 2.51
N LEU A 357 2.53 -1.66 2.37
CA LEU A 357 1.09 -1.54 2.10
C LEU A 357 0.63 -2.44 0.94
N PRO A 358 1.40 -2.59 -0.17
CA PRO A 358 1.03 -3.51 -1.25
C PRO A 358 1.13 -5.01 -0.91
N ILE A 359 1.62 -5.39 0.27
CA ILE A 359 1.56 -6.79 0.76
C ILE A 359 0.24 -7.03 1.49
N PHE A 360 -0.19 -6.04 2.28
CA PHE A 360 -1.46 -6.10 3.01
C PHE A 360 -2.66 -5.85 2.10
N VAL A 361 -2.46 -5.08 1.03
CA VAL A 361 -3.44 -4.78 -0.01
C VAL A 361 -2.77 -5.07 -1.36
N PRO A 362 -2.63 -6.35 -1.74
CA PRO A 362 -2.01 -6.71 -3.01
C PRO A 362 -2.75 -6.03 -4.15
N ALA A 363 -2.00 -5.48 -5.11
CA ALA A 363 -2.58 -5.20 -6.41
C ALA A 363 -3.10 -6.53 -6.93
N ASN A 364 -4.41 -6.65 -7.11
CA ASN A 364 -4.95 -7.86 -7.71
C ASN A 364 -4.46 -7.92 -9.16
N ASP A 365 -3.55 -8.85 -9.47
CA ASP A 365 -2.98 -9.02 -10.82
C ASP A 365 -4.07 -9.37 -11.86
N THR A 366 -5.26 -9.80 -11.41
CA THR A 366 -6.43 -10.05 -12.26
C THR A 366 -7.37 -8.86 -12.44
N GLY A 367 -7.10 -7.70 -11.82
CA GLY A 367 -8.06 -6.59 -11.83
C GLY A 367 -9.43 -6.98 -11.24
N TYR A 368 -10.47 -6.22 -11.54
CA TYR A 368 -11.86 -6.56 -11.18
C TYR A 368 -12.52 -7.57 -12.14
N PHE A 369 -11.92 -7.76 -13.32
CA PHE A 369 -12.41 -8.68 -14.35
C PHE A 369 -11.32 -9.69 -14.65
N ASP A 370 -11.53 -10.97 -14.38
CA ASP A 370 -10.56 -11.99 -14.79
C ASP A 370 -10.28 -11.84 -16.29
N LYS A 371 -8.99 -11.71 -16.64
CA LYS A 371 -8.51 -11.63 -18.03
C LYS A 371 -8.99 -12.81 -18.88
N SER A 372 -9.31 -13.94 -18.26
CA SER A 372 -9.90 -15.11 -18.92
C SER A 372 -11.35 -14.91 -19.38
N HIS A 373 -12.11 -14.03 -18.71
CA HIS A 373 -13.52 -13.80 -18.99
C HIS A 373 -13.74 -12.59 -19.89
N ASP A 374 -13.00 -11.51 -19.67
CA ASP A 374 -13.18 -10.26 -20.42
C ASP A 374 -11.84 -9.54 -20.66
N PRO A 375 -11.01 -10.03 -21.60
CA PRO A 375 -9.64 -9.54 -21.79
C PRO A 375 -9.57 -8.10 -22.29
N VAL A 376 -10.64 -7.60 -22.94
CA VAL A 376 -10.71 -6.23 -23.46
C VAL A 376 -11.04 -5.25 -22.34
N HIS A 377 -11.92 -5.63 -21.42
CA HIS A 377 -12.36 -4.78 -20.29
C HIS A 377 -11.57 -5.02 -19.00
N HIS A 378 -10.47 -5.78 -19.07
CA HIS A 378 -9.59 -6.00 -17.94
C HIS A 378 -8.99 -4.67 -17.46
N GLY A 379 -9.12 -4.39 -16.16
CA GLY A 379 -8.70 -3.11 -15.59
C GLY A 379 -7.23 -2.78 -15.80
N GLN A 380 -6.36 -3.76 -16.08
CA GLN A 380 -4.94 -3.51 -16.42
C GLN A 380 -4.71 -3.25 -17.92
N SER A 381 -5.50 -3.81 -18.85
CA SER A 381 -5.34 -3.47 -20.28
C SER A 381 -5.79 -2.03 -20.53
N LEU A 382 -6.89 -1.62 -19.89
CA LEU A 382 -7.36 -0.23 -19.91
C LEU A 382 -6.38 0.76 -19.24
N LYS A 383 -5.42 0.28 -18.41
CA LYS A 383 -4.35 1.11 -17.86
C LYS A 383 -3.28 1.46 -18.88
N ASP A 384 -2.98 0.55 -19.79
CA ASP A 384 -1.90 0.71 -20.76
C ASP A 384 -2.34 1.62 -21.94
N ASP A 385 -3.65 1.72 -22.19
CA ASP A 385 -4.23 2.52 -23.28
C ASP A 385 -4.55 3.99 -22.92
N MET A 386 -4.44 4.40 -21.64
CA MET A 386 -4.74 5.76 -21.15
C MET A 386 -3.49 6.57 -20.81
#